data_AF-A0A920VHT9-F1
#
_entry.id   AF-A0A920VHT9-F1
#
_cell.length_a   1.000
_cell.length_b   1.000
_cell.length_c   1.000
_cell.angle_alpha   90.00
_cell.angle_beta   90.00
_cell.angle_gamma   90.00
#
_symmetry.space_group_name_H-M   'P 1'
#
loop_
_entity.id
_entity.type
_entity.pdbx_description
1 polymer ?
#
loop_
_entity_poly.entity_id
_entity_poly.type
_entity_poly.pdbx_seq_one_letter_code
_entity_poly.pdbx_strand_id
1 'polypeptide(L)' 'MPGDVPLSVEALDTCLGITICYDMRFPELYPDLASRGAEVFTVPSAFTVATGEAHWEVC' A
#
# COMPACT_ATOMS: atom_id res chain seq x y z
N MET A 1 12.01 11.00 4.33
CA MET A 1 12.08 10.29 5.63
C MET A 1 11.04 9.19 5.58
N PRO A 2 11.33 7.99 6.09
CA PRO A 2 10.32 6.95 6.26
C PRO A 2 9.20 7.45 7.19
N GLY A 3 7.97 6.97 6.98
CA GLY A 3 6.87 7.18 7.91
C GLY A 3 6.99 6.24 9.12
N ASP A 4 6.46 6.66 10.26
CA ASP A 4 6.58 5.90 11.51
C ASP A 4 5.41 4.93 11.74
N VAL A 5 4.25 5.19 11.12
CA VAL A 5 3.02 4.43 11.34
C VAL A 5 2.28 4.21 10.02
N PRO A 6 1.82 2.98 9.72
CA PRO A 6 0.97 2.72 8.56
C PRO A 6 -0.32 3.54 8.63
N LEU A 7 -0.62 4.22 7.51
CA LEU A 7 -1.73 5.15 7.43
C LEU A 7 -3.00 4.42 6.97
N SER A 8 -4.09 4.62 7.70
CA SER A 8 -5.44 4.29 7.24
C SER A 8 -6.39 5.48 7.42
N VAL A 9 -7.40 5.55 6.55
CA VAL A 9 -8.42 6.60 6.57
C VAL A 9 -9.80 6.04 6.32
N GLU A 10 -10.80 6.55 7.02
CA GLU A 10 -12.21 6.25 6.76
C GLU A 10 -12.72 7.08 5.58
N ALA A 11 -13.28 6.42 4.56
CA ALA A 11 -13.89 7.07 3.42
C ALA A 11 -15.11 6.28 2.95
N LEU A 12 -16.27 6.94 2.87
CA LEU A 12 -17.52 6.33 2.40
C LEU A 12 -17.87 5.02 3.13
N ASP A 13 -17.70 5.01 4.46
CA ASP A 13 -17.91 3.84 5.32
C ASP A 13 -17.01 2.64 4.98
N THR A 14 -15.83 2.91 4.40
CA THR A 14 -14.79 1.92 4.12
C THR A 14 -13.46 2.41 4.66
N CYS A 15 -12.76 1.55 5.40
CA CYS A 15 -11.42 1.87 5.86
C CYS A 15 -10.39 1.57 4.75
N LEU A 16 -9.72 2.62 4.28
CA LEU A 16 -8.68 2.54 3.25
C LEU A 16 -7.30 2.45 3.90
N GLY A 17 -6.55 1.39 3.62
CA GLY A 17 -5.13 1.29 3.91
C GLY A 17 -4.30 1.98 2.82
N ILE A 18 -3.38 2.87 3.22
CA ILE A 18 -2.57 3.65 2.28
C ILE A 18 -1.11 3.19 2.35
N THR A 19 -0.58 2.80 1.20
CA THR A 19 0.85 2.50 0.99
C THR A 19 1.32 3.26 -0.25
N ILE A 20 2.62 3.50 -0.41
CA ILE A 20 3.14 4.31 -1.53
C ILE A 20 4.28 3.57 -2.21
N CYS A 21 4.13 3.30 -3.51
CA CYS A 21 5.13 2.83 -4.47
C CYS A 21 6.13 1.76 -3.98
N TYR A 22 7.08 2.14 -3.13
CA TYR A 22 8.12 1.25 -2.61
C TYR A 22 7.62 0.35 -1.46
N ASP A 23 6.55 0.75 -0.76
CA ASP A 23 5.95 0.00 0.35
C ASP A 23 5.46 -1.40 -0.07
N MET A 24 5.11 -1.60 -1.35
CA MET A 24 4.74 -2.93 -1.88
C MET A 24 5.82 -3.99 -1.73
N ARG A 25 7.08 -3.58 -1.49
CA ARG A 25 8.19 -4.51 -1.25
C ARG A 25 8.20 -5.04 0.19
N PHE A 26 7.33 -4.55 1.06
CA PHE A 26 7.23 -4.89 2.48
C PHE A 26 5.86 -5.51 2.76
N PRO A 27 5.67 -6.81 2.45
CA PRO A 27 4.37 -7.47 2.59
C PRO A 27 3.81 -7.44 4.02
N GLU A 28 4.65 -7.28 5.03
CA GLU A 28 4.26 -7.15 6.44
C GLU A 28 3.39 -5.91 6.75
N LEU A 29 3.39 -4.90 5.89
CA LEU A 29 2.56 -3.69 6.06
C LEU A 29 1.07 -3.99 5.86
N TYR A 30 0.73 -4.92 4.97
CA TYR A 30 -0.67 -5.21 4.61
C TYR A 30 -1.43 -5.93 5.72
N PRO A 31 -0.88 -6.96 6.40
CA PRO A 31 -1.48 -7.53 7.59
C PRO A 31 -1.65 -6.52 8.73
N ASP A 32 -0.68 -5.62 8.96
CA ASP A 32 -0.83 -4.57 9.98
C ASP A 32 -1.99 -3.63 9.64
N LEU A 33 -2.06 -3.14 8.40
CA LEU A 33 -3.18 -2.31 7.92
C LEU A 33 -4.53 -3.04 8.00
N ALA A 34 -4.58 -4.31 7.60
CA ALA A 34 -5.80 -5.12 7.71
C ALA A 34 -6.24 -5.29 9.17
N SER A 35 -5.29 -5.52 10.09
CA SER A 35 -5.59 -5.63 11.53
C SER A 35 -6.13 -4.32 12.13
N ARG A 36 -5.80 -3.18 11.51
CA ARG A 36 -6.31 -1.84 11.83
C ARG A 36 -7.66 -1.53 11.16
N GLY A 37 -8.24 -2.49 10.44
CA GLY A 37 -9.54 -2.39 9.82
C GLY A 37 -9.53 -2.07 8.33
N ALA A 38 -8.36 -1.97 7.67
CA ALA A 38 -8.33 -1.67 6.24
C ALA A 38 -9.02 -2.78 5.42
N GLU A 39 -10.02 -2.39 4.65
CA GLU A 39 -10.80 -3.26 3.76
C GLU A 39 -10.32 -3.16 2.31
N VAL A 40 -9.76 -2.01 1.95
CA VAL A 40 -9.24 -1.72 0.62
C VAL A 40 -7.85 -1.09 0.75
N PHE A 41 -6.91 -1.52 -0.08
CA PHE A 41 -5.58 -0.93 -0.16
C PHE A 41 -5.46 -0.01 -1.36
N THR A 42 -4.88 1.17 -1.15
CA THR A 42 -4.50 2.09 -2.23
C THR A 42 -2.99 2.19 -2.30
N VAL A 43 -2.45 2.13 -3.52
CA VAL A 43 -1.00 2.18 -3.76
C VAL A 43 -0.65 3.15 -4.90
N PRO A 44 -0.76 4.47 -4.69
CA PRO A 44 -0.23 5.44 -5.64
C PRO A 44 1.26 5.15 -5.92
N SER A 45 1.56 4.87 -7.18
CA SER A 45 2.85 4.32 -7.61
C SER A 45 3.32 4.93 -8.91
N ALA A 46 4.64 5.12 -9.04
CA ALA A 46 5.28 5.65 -10.24
C ALA A 46 6.48 4.77 -10.60
N PHE A 47 6.22 3.69 -11.32
CA PHE A 47 7.25 2.75 -11.76
C PHE A 47 7.97 3.28 -13.01
N THR A 48 9.25 2.96 -13.16
CA THR A 48 9.91 3.05 -14.47
C THR A 48 9.45 1.89 -15.36
N VAL A 49 9.53 2.02 -16.69
CA VAL A 49 9.07 0.98 -17.64
C VAL A 49 9.65 -0.39 -17.27
N ALA A 50 10.97 -0.50 -17.14
CA ALA A 50 11.64 -1.76 -16.84
C ALA A 50 11.21 -2.37 -15.50
N THR A 51 11.07 -1.55 -14.45
CA THR A 51 10.62 -2.04 -13.14
C THR A 51 9.14 -2.38 -13.12
N GLY A 52 8.32 -1.68 -13.92
CA GLY A 52 6.89 -1.91 -14.04
C GLY A 52 6.61 -3.26 -14.69
N GLU A 53 7.20 -3.50 -15.87
CA GLU A 53 7.07 -4.79 -16.58
C GLU A 53 7.53 -5.98 -15.74
N ALA A 54 8.60 -5.82 -14.96
CA ALA A 54 9.15 -6.91 -14.18
C ALA A 54 8.35 -7.25 -12.91
N HIS A 55 7.62 -6.28 -12.33
CA HIS A 55 7.11 -6.44 -10.96
C HIS A 55 5.67 -6.01 -10.73
N TRP A 56 5.10 -5.08 -11.50
CA TRP A 56 3.82 -4.46 -11.15
C TRP A 56 2.65 -5.45 -11.09
N GLU A 57 2.56 -6.39 -12.02
CA GLU A 57 1.46 -7.36 -12.08
C GLU A 57 1.60 -8.53 -11.10
N VAL A 58 2.77 -8.69 -10.48
CA VAL A 58 3.10 -9.77 -9.54
C VAL A 58 3.29 -9.29 -8.10
N CYS A 59 3.12 -7.99 -7.85
CA CYS A 59 3.18 -7.36 -6.53
C CYS A 59 2.03 -7.81 -5.61
#